data_AF-A0A1V4JFV4-F1
#
_entry.id   AF-A0A1V4JFV4-F1
#
_cell.length_a   1.000
_cell.length_b   1.000
_cell.length_c   1.000
_cell.angle_alpha   90.00
_cell.angle_beta   90.00
_cell.angle_gamma   90.00
#
_symmetry.space_group_name_H-M   'P 1'
#
loop_
_entity.id
_entity.type
_entity.pdbx_description
1 polymer ?
#
loop_
_entity_poly.entity_id
_entity_poly.type
_entity_poly.pdbx_seq_one_letter_code
_entity_poly.pdbx_strand_id
1 'polypeptide(L)'
;MGRGRAWSLISSLHCQEEHNPLCLGGEQKPISHIGKLKDFLLQHRKDYINAYSHIMSEYVRMTDTERDQIDQDAQIFMRTCADAIHQLRTEAHKGVQSSQVKEHRTAVLDFIEDYLKRVCKLYSEQRAIRVKRVIDKKRL
;
A
#
# COMPACT_ATOMS: atom_id res chain seq x y z
N MET A 1 25.81 4.93 7.18
CA MET A 1 24.44 5.11 7.71
C MET A 1 23.53 5.54 6.58
N GLY A 2 22.49 4.77 6.23
CA GLY A 2 21.58 5.15 5.14
C GLY A 2 20.71 4.05 4.50
N ARG A 3 20.65 2.83 5.05
CA ARG A 3 19.96 1.67 4.42
C ARG A 3 18.59 1.28 5.01
N GLY A 4 18.01 2.06 5.93
CA GLY A 4 16.95 1.51 6.82
C GLY A 4 15.52 1.99 6.64
N ARG A 5 15.23 3.10 5.93
CA ARG A 5 13.94 3.78 6.11
C ARG A 5 12.75 3.20 5.32
N ALA A 6 12.98 2.62 4.15
CA ALA A 6 11.92 1.92 3.41
C ALA A 6 11.52 0.61 4.12
N TRP A 7 12.50 -0.07 4.72
CA TRP A 7 12.33 -1.33 5.44
C TRP A 7 11.54 -1.18 6.75
N SER A 8 11.71 -0.09 7.49
CA SER A 8 11.04 0.07 8.80
C SER A 8 9.52 0.21 8.72
N LEU A 9 8.96 0.80 7.65
CA LEU A 9 7.51 1.01 7.54
C LEU A 9 6.74 -0.26 7.12
N ILE A 10 7.31 -1.06 6.23
CA ILE A 10 6.70 -2.30 5.75
C ILE A 10 7.00 -3.47 6.68
N SER A 11 8.21 -3.54 7.25
CA SER A 11 8.52 -4.56 8.27
C SER A 11 7.74 -4.34 9.56
N SER A 12 7.38 -3.10 9.94
CA SER A 12 6.41 -2.87 11.03
C SER A 12 4.97 -3.28 10.68
N LEU A 13 4.61 -3.37 9.40
CA LEU A 13 3.31 -3.90 8.94
C LEU A 13 3.30 -5.43 8.89
N HIS A 14 4.43 -6.06 8.53
CA HIS A 14 4.51 -7.52 8.37
C HIS A 14 4.91 -8.27 9.66
N CYS A 15 5.65 -7.64 10.58
CA CYS A 15 6.16 -8.29 11.81
C CYS A 15 5.12 -8.41 12.95
N GLN A 16 3.83 -8.07 12.73
CA GLN A 16 2.78 -8.24 13.74
C GLN A 16 1.85 -9.45 13.50
N GLU A 17 2.00 -10.20 12.40
CA GLU A 17 1.02 -11.25 12.04
C GLU A 17 1.32 -12.66 12.57
N GLU A 18 2.50 -12.96 13.14
CA GLU A 18 2.87 -14.36 13.41
C GLU A 18 2.61 -14.91 14.83
N HIS A 19 2.18 -14.11 15.83
CA HIS A 19 1.84 -14.68 17.14
C HIS A 19 0.99 -13.74 17.99
N ASN A 20 -0.35 -13.87 18.01
CA ASN A 20 -1.16 -13.81 19.24
C ASN A 20 -2.67 -14.08 19.00
N PRO A 21 -3.32 -15.02 19.69
CA PRO A 21 -4.78 -15.19 19.65
C PRO A 21 -5.58 -14.22 20.56
N LEU A 22 -4.99 -13.12 21.06
CA LEU A 22 -5.58 -12.29 22.12
C LEU A 22 -5.38 -10.77 21.95
N CYS A 23 -5.71 -10.21 20.78
CA CYS A 23 -5.75 -8.75 20.60
C CYS A 23 -7.18 -8.24 20.45
N LEU A 24 -7.94 -8.28 21.55
CA LEU A 24 -9.09 -7.42 21.79
C LEU A 24 -8.56 -6.08 22.31
N GLY A 25 -8.67 -5.02 21.51
CA GLY A 25 -8.39 -3.64 21.95
C GLY A 25 -7.09 -3.06 21.40
N GLY A 26 -7.19 -2.40 20.23
CA GLY A 26 -6.09 -1.66 19.63
C GLY A 26 -6.21 -1.62 18.12
N GLU A 27 -7.28 -1.02 17.60
CA GLU A 27 -7.54 -0.87 16.16
C GLU A 27 -6.39 -0.13 15.47
N GLN A 28 -5.41 -0.85 14.93
CA GLN A 28 -4.53 -0.34 13.89
C GLN A 28 -5.35 -0.18 12.61
N LYS A 29 -6.01 0.97 12.47
CA LYS A 29 -6.99 1.22 11.40
C LYS A 29 -6.32 1.06 10.02
N PRO A 30 -6.83 0.16 9.15
CA PRO A 30 -6.37 0.00 7.76
C PRO A 30 -6.27 1.34 7.01
N ILE A 31 -7.16 2.28 7.36
CA ILE A 31 -7.26 3.63 6.79
C ILE A 31 -5.95 4.43 6.94
N SER A 32 -5.30 4.37 8.11
CA SER A 32 -4.04 5.07 8.34
C SER A 32 -2.89 4.51 7.49
N HIS A 33 -2.99 3.23 7.12
CA HIS A 33 -1.99 2.55 6.33
C HIS A 33 -2.12 2.86 4.84
N ILE A 34 -3.34 3.10 4.33
CA ILE A 34 -3.55 3.49 2.91
C ILE A 34 -2.82 4.81 2.60
N GLY A 35 -2.86 5.76 3.54
CA GLY A 35 -2.10 7.01 3.44
C GLY A 35 -0.59 6.77 3.40
N LYS A 36 -0.07 5.92 4.30
CA LYS A 36 1.36 5.56 4.32
C LYS A 36 1.83 4.90 3.02
N LEU A 37 1.01 4.04 2.40
CA LEU A 37 1.34 3.46 1.09
C LEU A 37 1.44 4.54 0.02
N LYS A 38 0.47 5.46 -0.04
CA LYS A 38 0.50 6.58 -1.00
C LYS A 38 1.76 7.43 -0.83
N ASP A 39 2.09 7.80 0.41
CA ASP A 39 3.24 8.65 0.70
C ASP A 39 4.55 7.95 0.32
N PHE A 40 4.65 6.65 0.62
CA PHE A 40 5.78 5.82 0.22
C PHE A 40 5.96 5.78 -1.31
N LEU A 41 4.88 5.51 -2.06
CA LEU A 41 4.90 5.44 -3.53
C LEU A 41 5.27 6.78 -4.17
N LEU A 42 4.88 7.90 -3.55
CA LEU A 42 5.24 9.23 -4.03
C LEU A 42 6.70 9.57 -3.70
N GLN A 43 7.15 9.27 -2.49
CA GLN A 43 8.51 9.53 -2.03
C GLN A 43 9.55 8.78 -2.87
N HIS A 44 9.26 7.53 -3.25
CA HIS A 44 10.18 6.67 -3.99
C HIS A 44 9.90 6.59 -5.50
N ARG A 45 8.96 7.40 -6.02
CA ARG A 45 8.51 7.37 -7.43
C ARG A 45 9.66 7.39 -8.42
N LYS A 46 10.64 8.28 -8.24
CA LYS A 46 11.76 8.45 -9.18
C LYS A 46 12.64 7.20 -9.19
N ASP A 47 13.00 6.67 -8.03
CA ASP A 47 13.91 5.52 -7.92
C ASP A 47 13.23 4.21 -8.34
N TYR A 48 11.93 4.11 -8.11
CA TYR A 48 11.10 2.99 -8.55
C TYR A 48 10.92 2.96 -10.08
N ILE A 49 10.56 4.10 -10.70
CA ILE A 49 10.31 4.18 -12.15
C ILE A 49 11.61 4.22 -12.98
N ASN A 50 12.68 4.79 -12.44
CA ASN A 50 13.89 5.11 -13.18
C ASN A 50 15.03 4.13 -12.84
N ALA A 51 14.95 2.91 -13.40
CA ALA A 51 15.96 1.87 -13.22
C ALA A 51 17.39 2.25 -13.70
N TYR A 52 17.51 3.27 -14.57
CA TYR A 52 18.77 3.59 -15.28
C TYR A 52 19.08 5.09 -15.41
N SER A 53 18.70 5.91 -14.44
CA SER A 53 19.13 7.32 -14.42
C SER A 53 20.65 7.41 -14.22
N HIS A 54 21.41 7.44 -15.31
CA HIS A 54 22.89 7.58 -15.31
C HIS A 54 23.40 8.93 -14.76
N ILE A 55 22.50 9.89 -14.48
CA ILE A 55 22.84 11.26 -14.06
C ILE A 55 22.77 11.44 -12.52
N MET A 56 22.28 10.46 -11.77
CA MET A 56 22.18 10.55 -10.30
C MET A 56 23.21 9.62 -9.64
N SER A 57 23.88 10.15 -8.61
CA SER A 57 24.94 9.54 -7.79
C SER A 57 24.66 8.07 -7.46
N GLU A 58 25.73 7.27 -7.49
CA GLU A 58 25.79 5.83 -7.21
C GLU A 58 25.19 5.43 -5.85
N TYR A 59 24.99 6.39 -4.94
CA TYR A 59 24.47 6.21 -3.58
C TYR A 59 22.94 6.13 -3.45
N VAL A 60 22.16 6.46 -4.49
CA VAL A 60 20.68 6.50 -4.43
C VAL A 60 20.07 5.77 -5.62
N ARG A 61 20.28 4.45 -5.70
CA ARG A 61 19.59 3.61 -6.70
C ARG A 61 18.97 2.41 -6.00
N MET A 62 17.65 2.29 -6.10
CA MET A 62 16.98 1.03 -5.78
C MET A 62 17.43 -0.04 -6.78
N THR A 63 17.72 -1.21 -6.26
CA THR A 63 18.00 -2.43 -7.03
C THR A 63 16.72 -3.02 -7.61
N ASP A 64 16.84 -3.90 -8.60
CA ASP A 64 15.67 -4.57 -9.19
C ASP A 64 14.97 -5.47 -8.17
N THR A 65 15.74 -6.16 -7.30
CA THR A 65 15.19 -6.93 -6.18
C THR A 65 14.38 -6.06 -5.22
N GLU A 66 14.85 -4.85 -4.88
CA GLU A 66 14.10 -3.94 -4.03
C GLU A 66 12.81 -3.44 -4.70
N ARG A 67 12.82 -3.24 -6.01
CA ARG A 67 11.59 -2.89 -6.75
C ARG A 67 10.59 -4.05 -6.79
N ASP A 68 11.07 -5.28 -6.95
CA ASP A 68 10.20 -6.46 -6.98
C ASP A 68 9.60 -6.77 -5.60
N GLN A 69 10.36 -6.53 -4.53
CA GLN A 69 9.84 -6.60 -3.17
C GLN A 69 8.72 -5.57 -2.94
N ILE A 70 8.92 -4.32 -3.38
CA ILE A 70 7.86 -3.29 -3.31
C ILE A 70 6.62 -3.74 -4.07
N ASP A 71 6.77 -4.38 -5.22
CA ASP A 71 5.63 -4.88 -5.99
C ASP A 71 4.84 -5.95 -5.23
N GLN A 72 5.56 -6.89 -4.59
CA GLN A 72 4.97 -7.94 -3.77
C GLN A 72 4.27 -7.37 -2.53
N ASP A 73 4.94 -6.47 -1.82
CA ASP A 73 4.43 -5.86 -0.60
C ASP A 73 3.20 -5.00 -0.89
N ALA A 74 3.23 -4.21 -1.97
CA ALA A 74 2.08 -3.42 -2.40
C ALA A 74 0.88 -4.32 -2.73
N GLN A 75 1.10 -5.47 -3.37
CA GLN A 75 0.03 -6.42 -3.66
C GLN A 75 -0.61 -7.01 -2.40
N ILE A 76 0.22 -7.47 -1.46
CA ILE A 76 -0.24 -8.00 -0.17
C ILE A 76 -1.03 -6.91 0.56
N PHE A 77 -0.46 -5.71 0.66
CA PHE A 77 -1.08 -4.57 1.32
C PHE A 77 -2.46 -4.21 0.76
N MET A 78 -2.58 -4.11 -0.57
CA MET A 78 -3.84 -3.78 -1.23
C MET A 78 -4.91 -4.83 -0.94
N ARG A 79 -4.53 -6.12 -0.94
CA ARG A 79 -5.43 -7.23 -0.61
C ARG A 79 -5.88 -7.16 0.85
N THR A 80 -4.95 -7.03 1.79
CA THR A 80 -5.26 -6.93 3.22
C THR A 80 -6.20 -5.76 3.51
N CYS A 81 -5.99 -4.61 2.87
CA CYS A 81 -6.90 -3.46 3.03
C CYS A 81 -8.29 -3.72 2.46
N ALA A 82 -8.39 -4.36 1.30
CA ALA A 82 -9.68 -4.70 0.70
C ALA A 82 -10.46 -5.69 1.58
N ASP A 83 -9.79 -6.73 2.09
CA ASP A 83 -10.38 -7.73 2.97
C ASP A 83 -10.84 -7.09 4.29
N ALA A 84 -10.04 -6.20 4.89
CA ALA A 84 -10.40 -5.48 6.11
C ALA A 84 -11.60 -4.55 5.90
N ILE A 85 -11.69 -3.83 4.79
CA ILE A 85 -12.87 -2.99 4.46
C ILE A 85 -14.11 -3.86 4.29
N HIS A 86 -13.98 -5.03 3.64
CA HIS A 86 -15.09 -5.95 3.46
C HIS A 86 -15.59 -6.50 4.82
N GLN A 87 -14.69 -6.91 5.71
CA GLN A 87 -15.05 -7.33 7.07
C GLN A 87 -15.71 -6.19 7.86
N LEU A 88 -15.17 -4.96 7.77
CA LEU A 88 -15.78 -3.81 8.42
C LEU A 88 -17.20 -3.55 7.89
N ARG A 89 -17.48 -3.76 6.60
CA ARG A 89 -18.84 -3.66 6.06
C ARG A 89 -19.79 -4.69 6.66
N THR A 90 -19.34 -5.94 6.84
CA THR A 90 -20.20 -6.98 7.43
C THR A 90 -20.52 -6.71 8.90
N GLU A 91 -19.59 -6.09 9.62
CA GLU A 91 -19.79 -5.70 11.03
C GLU A 91 -20.52 -4.36 11.20
N ALA A 92 -20.41 -3.44 10.24
CA ALA A 92 -20.86 -2.04 10.37
C ALA A 92 -22.36 -1.89 10.66
N HIS A 93 -23.18 -2.87 10.28
CA HIS A 93 -24.64 -2.81 10.48
C HIS A 93 -25.14 -3.67 11.63
N LYS A 94 -24.29 -4.51 12.23
CA LYS A 94 -24.69 -5.35 13.37
C LYS A 94 -25.07 -4.50 14.57
N GLY A 95 -26.24 -4.77 15.15
CA GLY A 95 -26.75 -4.08 16.34
C GLY A 95 -27.12 -2.61 16.13
N VAL A 96 -27.08 -2.08 14.90
CA VAL A 96 -27.46 -0.69 14.61
C VAL A 96 -28.95 -0.60 14.29
N GLN A 97 -29.67 0.20 15.07
CA GLN A 97 -31.11 0.42 14.87
C GLN A 97 -31.41 1.68 14.03
N SER A 98 -30.61 2.75 14.18
CA SER A 98 -30.80 4.02 13.45
C SER A 98 -30.37 3.90 11.98
N SER A 99 -31.23 4.32 11.04
CA SER A 99 -30.88 4.32 9.60
C SER A 99 -29.80 5.36 9.30
N GLN A 100 -29.84 6.54 9.94
CA GLN A 100 -28.81 7.57 9.80
C GLN A 100 -27.42 7.02 10.12
N VAL A 101 -27.29 6.22 11.18
CA VAL A 101 -26.02 5.61 11.56
C VAL A 101 -25.58 4.56 10.54
N LYS A 102 -26.50 3.78 9.97
CA LYS A 102 -26.19 2.82 8.90
C LYS A 102 -25.69 3.52 7.64
N GLU A 103 -26.42 4.54 7.19
CA GLU A 103 -26.06 5.34 6.01
C GLU A 103 -24.71 6.03 6.19
N HIS A 104 -24.48 6.66 7.36
CA HIS A 104 -23.20 7.27 7.68
C HIS A 104 -22.04 6.27 7.63
N ARG A 105 -22.19 5.10 8.27
CA ARG A 105 -21.15 4.06 8.26
C ARG A 105 -20.87 3.53 6.86
N THR A 106 -21.91 3.31 6.06
CA THR A 106 -21.75 2.91 4.65
C THR A 106 -20.99 3.97 3.86
N ALA A 107 -21.39 5.24 3.95
CA ALA A 107 -20.74 6.33 3.24
C ALA A 107 -19.25 6.48 3.61
N VAL A 108 -18.90 6.30 4.89
CA VAL A 108 -17.50 6.31 5.35
C VAL A 108 -16.72 5.14 4.73
N LEU A 109 -17.28 3.92 4.72
CA LEU A 109 -16.62 2.75 4.14
C LEU A 109 -16.45 2.86 2.62
N ASP A 110 -17.45 3.40 1.92
CA ASP A 110 -17.37 3.68 0.48
C ASP A 110 -16.26 4.69 0.18
N PHE A 111 -16.17 5.77 0.98
CA PHE A 111 -15.10 6.77 0.83
C PHE A 111 -13.70 6.17 1.04
N ILE A 112 -13.53 5.28 2.02
CA ILE A 112 -12.27 4.59 2.28
C ILE A 112 -11.90 3.65 1.13
N GLU A 113 -12.86 2.87 0.63
CA GLU A 113 -12.64 1.98 -0.51
C GLU A 113 -12.24 2.76 -1.77
N ASP A 114 -12.91 3.88 -2.03
CA ASP A 114 -12.56 4.75 -3.14
C ASP A 114 -11.17 5.36 -2.98
N TYR A 115 -10.76 5.67 -1.75
CA TYR A 115 -9.40 6.12 -1.49
C TYR A 115 -8.37 5.02 -1.75
N LEU A 116 -8.61 3.78 -1.31
CA LEU A 116 -7.77 2.62 -1.63
C LEU A 116 -7.65 2.46 -3.14
N LYS A 117 -8.77 2.45 -3.88
CA LYS A 117 -8.80 2.33 -5.35
C LYS A 117 -7.94 3.39 -6.04
N ARG A 118 -7.98 4.65 -5.58
CA ARG A 118 -7.13 5.73 -6.13
C ARG A 118 -5.64 5.47 -5.89
N VAL A 119 -5.26 4.96 -4.72
CA VAL A 119 -3.86 4.59 -4.42
C VAL A 119 -3.41 3.38 -5.25
N CYS A 120 -4.26 2.35 -5.38
CA CYS A 120 -3.99 1.18 -6.24
C CYS A 120 -3.77 1.57 -7.70
N LYS A 121 -4.58 2.53 -8.20
CA LYS A 121 -4.45 3.06 -9.57
C LYS A 121 -3.10 3.77 -9.75
N LEU A 122 -2.73 4.64 -8.81
CA LEU A 122 -1.45 5.34 -8.83
C LEU A 122 -0.28 4.35 -8.90
N TYR A 123 -0.28 3.33 -8.04
CA TYR A 123 0.74 2.27 -8.08
C TYR A 123 0.78 1.53 -9.42
N SER A 124 -0.38 1.08 -9.92
CA SER A 124 -0.47 0.33 -11.18
C SER A 124 0.05 1.13 -12.37
N GLU A 125 -0.22 2.43 -12.42
CA GLU A 125 0.31 3.33 -13.44
C GLU A 125 1.84 3.45 -13.35
N GLN A 126 2.41 3.58 -12.15
CA GLN A 126 3.87 3.59 -11.97
C GLN A 126 4.50 2.27 -12.41
N ARG A 127 3.89 1.13 -12.06
CA ARG A 127 4.34 -0.21 -12.45
C ARG A 127 4.30 -0.41 -13.96
N ALA A 128 3.26 0.07 -14.64
CA ALA A 128 3.15 0.01 -16.10
C ALA A 128 4.30 0.76 -16.78
N ILE A 129 4.67 1.94 -16.28
CA ILE A 129 5.81 2.70 -16.80
C ILE A 129 7.13 1.93 -16.57
N ARG A 130 7.33 1.33 -15.39
CA ARG A 130 8.49 0.48 -15.08
C ARG A 130 8.59 -0.68 -16.07
N VAL A 131 7.50 -1.44 -16.25
CA VAL A 131 7.44 -2.59 -17.17
C VAL A 131 7.73 -2.17 -18.61
N LYS A 132 7.11 -1.09 -19.11
CA LYS A 132 7.37 -0.57 -20.45
C LYS A 132 8.85 -0.28 -20.67
N ARG A 133 9.52 0.39 -19.72
CA ARG A 133 10.95 0.73 -19.80
C ARG A 133 11.86 -0.50 -19.80
N VAL A 134 11.50 -1.54 -19.04
CA VAL A 134 12.24 -2.82 -19.04
C VAL A 134 12.12 -3.51 -20.39
N ILE A 135 10.93 -3.50 -21.00
CA ILE A 135 10.68 -4.12 -22.31
C ILE A 135 11.41 -3.36 -23.42
N ASP A 136 11.27 -2.03 -23.48
CA ASP A 136 11.89 -1.20 -24.53
C ASP A 136 13.42 -1.39 -24.59
N LYS A 137 14.07 -1.62 -23.44
CA LYS A 137 15.51 -1.89 -23.37
C LYS A 137 15.90 -3.28 -23.91
N LYS A 138 15.06 -4.31 -23.75
CA LYS A 138 15.34 -5.66 -24.27
C LYS A 138 15.23 -5.74 -25.81
N ARG A 139 14.67 -4.71 -26.45
CA ARG A 139 14.47 -4.63 -27.91
C ARG A 139 15.60 -3.89 -28.63
N LEU A 140 16.54 -3.29 -27.90
CA LEU A 140 17.77 -2.66 -28.40
C LEU A 140 18.95 -3.62 -28.22
#